data_AF-A0A7R8ZKC3-F1
#
_entry.id   AF-A0A7R8ZKC3-F1
#
_cell.length_a   1.000
_cell.length_b   1.000
_cell.length_c   1.000
_cell.angle_alpha   90.00
_cell.angle_beta   90.00
_cell.angle_gamma   90.00
#
_symmetry.space_group_name_H-M   'P 1'
#
loop_
_entity.id
_entity.type
_entity.pdbx_description
1 polymer ?
#
loop_
_entity_poly.entity_id
_entity_poly.type
_entity_poly.pdbx_seq_one_letter_code
_entity_poly.pdbx_strand_id
1 'polypeptide(L)'
;MKIMSSNVNRLLRYTLIPHSSSSYVGCQRCNLRQQSIRIPQFLPTVYGSRSLFTSPPSYHQKIGVIEENPLLQDVTGLCVSQMSEVNANIVDNVRRIFDFIESHDHDPSCMDRLTPASQAELPPRTMRDSYTVAQVPLSTDRGLRETHLNAFGGVRLGRILEVLDRFAVMVSYRHCVIPQQDSNDPPPMTIVTGMVDQISFGSEVLDGNLDLRFRGHVTNVSNSTMEVTIYIEQPSFARSDEWQVLTAANFVMVARSPTRKCAFPVNPLVLETEEERQISAFAVKRKENRKFEERFSLLRTPPSPEERLLIHNLFLETIDEAATSFHQRRQPENSVWMETQKLKNIVLCHPEYSNMYGKVFGGFLMRSIYELSFSLCWMFTGERPQLKEIDDVAFKRPVELGSLLLILAEVVYTEGNTVQIRSTAEVVNPSKGEEKLTNVFYMTFYVPTPVSRVIPLGYHEYMKYLDGRRRLIKMQRQDIFDSTPA
;
A
#
# COMPACT_ATOMS: atom_id res chain seq x y z
N MET A 1 77.10 12.72 -22.48
CA MET A 1 75.78 13.30 -22.78
C MET A 1 74.79 12.75 -21.74
N LYS A 2 74.30 13.64 -20.86
CA LYS A 2 73.29 13.55 -19.77
C LYS A 2 72.69 12.17 -19.40
N ILE A 3 73.03 11.65 -18.20
CA ILE A 3 72.25 11.55 -16.93
C ILE A 3 71.09 10.52 -17.01
N MET A 4 71.19 9.28 -16.51
CA MET A 4 71.22 8.72 -15.13
C MET A 4 69.87 8.61 -14.37
N SER A 5 69.50 7.34 -14.07
CA SER A 5 68.99 6.82 -12.77
C SER A 5 67.57 7.23 -12.31
N SER A 6 66.79 6.46 -11.54
CA SER A 6 66.98 5.21 -10.82
C SER A 6 65.63 4.56 -10.43
N ASN A 7 65.73 3.25 -10.30
CA ASN A 7 64.85 2.26 -9.70
C ASN A 7 64.25 2.55 -8.30
N VAL A 8 63.02 2.05 -8.14
CA VAL A 8 62.54 1.05 -7.14
C VAL A 8 62.89 1.26 -5.66
N ASN A 9 61.85 1.37 -4.82
CA ASN A 9 61.69 0.58 -3.59
C ASN A 9 60.21 0.68 -3.09
N ARG A 10 59.38 -0.37 -3.02
CA ARG A 10 59.38 -1.63 -2.24
C ARG A 10 58.56 -1.52 -0.92
N LEU A 11 57.73 -2.55 -0.70
CA LEU A 11 57.30 -3.13 0.60
C LEU A 11 56.20 -2.37 1.38
N LEU A 12 55.25 -2.98 2.10
CA LEU A 12 54.91 -4.38 2.44
C LEU A 12 53.51 -4.40 3.09
N ARG A 13 52.84 -5.56 2.93
CA ARG A 13 51.91 -6.29 3.83
C ARG A 13 51.49 -5.63 5.15
N TYR A 14 50.22 -5.82 5.54
CA TYR A 14 49.88 -6.36 6.86
C TYR A 14 48.59 -7.21 6.87
N THR A 15 48.76 -8.42 7.39
CA THR A 15 47.78 -9.39 7.88
C THR A 15 47.32 -9.04 9.30
N LEU A 16 46.21 -9.66 9.69
CA LEU A 16 45.43 -9.66 10.96
C LEU A 16 46.18 -9.74 12.31
N ILE A 17 45.34 -9.68 13.38
CA ILE A 17 45.45 -10.09 14.81
C ILE A 17 45.65 -8.90 15.83
N PRO A 18 45.36 -9.01 17.16
CA PRO A 18 44.09 -8.74 17.89
C PRO A 18 44.23 -7.73 19.08
N HIS A 19 43.18 -7.65 19.91
CA HIS A 19 43.03 -7.00 21.22
C HIS A 19 44.29 -6.72 22.08
N SER A 20 44.40 -5.50 22.63
CA SER A 20 44.76 -5.25 24.05
C SER A 20 44.60 -3.77 24.47
N SER A 21 43.81 -3.56 25.54
CA SER A 21 43.96 -2.62 26.67
C SER A 21 44.66 -1.24 26.53
N SER A 22 43.89 -0.20 26.90
CA SER A 22 44.24 0.91 27.81
C SER A 22 45.55 1.70 27.61
N SER A 23 45.40 2.97 27.22
CA SER A 23 46.03 4.07 27.95
C SER A 23 45.45 5.43 27.54
N TYR A 24 44.89 6.14 28.53
CA TYR A 24 44.50 7.53 28.48
C TYR A 24 45.71 8.43 28.17
N VAL A 25 45.58 9.31 27.18
CA VAL A 25 46.39 10.53 27.07
C VAL A 25 45.42 11.70 26.90
N GLY A 26 45.35 12.53 27.94
CA GLY A 26 44.50 13.71 27.98
C GLY A 26 45.05 14.82 27.07
N CYS A 27 44.17 15.40 26.26
CA CYS A 27 44.39 16.69 25.63
C CYS A 27 43.42 17.70 26.26
N GLN A 28 44.00 18.69 26.95
CA GLN A 28 43.28 19.82 27.53
C GLN A 28 42.85 20.80 26.43
N ARG A 29 41.62 21.34 26.60
CA ARG A 29 40.99 22.48 25.89
C ARG A 29 40.22 22.14 24.61
N CYS A 30 38.92 21.92 24.76
CA CYS A 30 37.89 22.72 24.08
C CYS A 30 36.53 22.55 24.78
N ASN A 31 36.01 23.65 25.32
CA ASN A 31 34.72 23.76 25.99
C ASN A 31 33.57 23.73 24.97
N LEU A 32 32.77 22.66 24.94
CA LEU A 32 31.41 22.68 24.41
C LEU A 32 30.50 21.85 25.33
N ARG A 33 29.48 22.52 25.87
CA ARG A 33 28.47 21.97 26.79
C ARG A 33 27.72 20.81 26.12
N GLN A 34 27.98 19.57 26.55
CA GLN A 34 27.08 18.45 26.33
C GLN A 34 26.12 18.36 27.51
N GLN A 35 24.83 18.64 27.26
CA GLN A 35 23.76 18.25 28.19
C GLN A 35 23.56 16.74 28.10
N SER A 36 23.65 16.10 29.25
CA SER A 36 23.56 14.66 29.50
C SER A 36 22.18 14.09 29.14
N ILE A 37 22.16 13.13 28.22
CA ILE A 37 21.06 12.17 28.04
C ILE A 37 21.16 11.15 29.19
N ARG A 38 20.21 11.16 30.12
CA ARG A 38 20.07 10.09 31.13
C ARG A 38 19.43 8.88 30.46
N ILE A 39 20.20 7.80 30.32
CA ILE A 39 19.70 6.46 30.00
C ILE A 39 19.20 5.84 31.32
N PRO A 40 17.92 5.45 31.46
CA PRO A 40 17.47 4.72 32.64
C PRO A 40 18.08 3.31 32.64
N GLN A 41 18.65 2.92 33.79
CA GLN A 41 19.16 1.59 34.05
C GLN A 41 18.01 0.56 34.04
N PHE A 42 18.14 -0.48 33.20
CA PHE A 42 17.27 -1.65 33.24
C PHE A 42 17.52 -2.44 34.53
N LEU A 43 16.49 -2.59 35.37
CA LEU A 43 16.46 -3.59 36.44
C LEU A 43 16.08 -4.96 35.85
N PRO A 44 16.69 -6.07 36.29
CA PRO A 44 16.36 -7.39 35.80
C PRO A 44 15.11 -7.92 36.52
N THR A 45 14.00 -8.07 35.81
CA THR A 45 12.80 -8.75 36.34
C THR A 45 12.89 -10.25 36.07
N VAL A 46 12.80 -10.99 37.17
CA VAL A 46 12.85 -12.44 37.31
C VAL A 46 11.78 -13.14 36.46
N TYR A 47 12.19 -14.14 35.67
CA TYR A 47 11.28 -15.09 35.03
C TYR A 47 10.65 -15.99 36.09
N GLY A 48 9.32 -15.91 36.22
CA GLY A 48 8.54 -16.73 37.14
C GLY A 48 7.11 -16.97 36.65
N SER A 49 6.90 -18.17 36.09
CA SER A 49 5.68 -18.98 36.08
C SER A 49 4.33 -18.39 35.61
N ARG A 50 3.83 -18.98 34.50
CA ARG A 50 2.43 -19.31 34.18
C ARG A 50 1.34 -18.39 34.78
N SER A 51 0.81 -17.48 33.97
CA SER A 51 -0.56 -17.01 34.10
C SER A 51 -1.37 -17.47 32.88
N LEU A 52 -2.52 -18.06 33.18
CA LEU A 52 -3.51 -18.56 32.24
C LEU A 52 -4.03 -17.40 31.40
N PHE A 53 -3.82 -17.46 30.08
CA PHE A 53 -4.56 -16.63 29.13
C PHE A 53 -6.02 -17.09 29.15
N THR A 54 -6.85 -16.45 29.95
CA THR A 54 -8.29 -16.46 29.72
C THR A 54 -8.55 -15.56 28.52
N SER A 55 -8.76 -16.18 27.36
CA SER A 55 -9.34 -15.53 26.18
C SER A 55 -10.62 -14.79 26.60
N PRO A 56 -10.78 -13.49 26.31
CA PRO A 56 -12.08 -12.85 26.45
C PRO A 56 -13.07 -13.52 25.49
N PRO A 57 -14.36 -13.63 25.85
CA PRO A 57 -15.36 -14.31 25.04
C PRO A 57 -15.41 -13.66 23.66
N SER A 58 -15.26 -14.50 22.63
CA SER A 58 -15.42 -14.16 21.23
C SER A 58 -16.83 -13.61 21.01
N TYR A 59 -16.94 -12.28 20.94
CA TYR A 59 -18.11 -11.65 20.36
C TYR A 59 -18.10 -11.97 18.88
N HIS A 60 -18.96 -12.91 18.48
CA HIS A 60 -19.33 -13.13 17.08
C HIS A 60 -20.04 -11.87 16.57
N GLN A 61 -19.26 -10.91 16.11
CA GLN A 61 -19.76 -9.77 15.37
C GLN A 61 -19.79 -10.21 13.92
N LYS A 62 -20.98 -10.65 13.45
CA LYS A 62 -21.23 -10.85 12.03
C LYS A 62 -20.93 -9.53 11.33
N ILE A 63 -19.83 -9.50 10.61
CA ILE A 63 -19.53 -8.44 9.64
C ILE A 63 -20.73 -8.40 8.70
N GLY A 64 -21.16 -7.17 8.35
CA GLY A 64 -22.18 -6.91 7.35
C GLY A 64 -22.06 -7.85 6.19
N VAL A 65 -23.21 -8.35 5.77
CA VAL A 65 -23.36 -9.36 4.74
C VAL A 65 -22.56 -8.94 3.50
N ILE A 66 -21.30 -9.40 3.40
CA ILE A 66 -20.69 -9.73 2.13
C ILE A 66 -21.55 -10.90 1.69
N GLU A 67 -22.62 -10.64 0.93
CA GLU A 67 -23.48 -11.70 0.43
C GLU A 67 -22.56 -12.70 -0.25
N GLU A 68 -22.39 -13.86 0.40
CA GLU A 68 -21.66 -14.98 -0.15
C GLU A 68 -22.27 -15.23 -1.52
N ASN A 69 -21.49 -14.98 -2.58
CA ASN A 69 -21.96 -15.17 -3.94
C ASN A 69 -22.14 -16.68 -4.17
N PRO A 70 -23.39 -17.22 -4.14
CA PRO A 70 -23.61 -18.66 -4.18
C PRO A 70 -23.37 -19.22 -5.59
N LEU A 71 -23.34 -18.35 -6.61
CA LEU A 71 -23.20 -18.72 -8.02
C LEU A 71 -21.75 -18.82 -8.50
N LEU A 72 -20.78 -18.46 -7.66
CA LEU A 72 -19.34 -18.67 -7.90
C LEU A 72 -18.72 -19.65 -6.88
N GLN A 73 -19.53 -20.37 -6.10
CA GLN A 73 -19.08 -21.49 -5.27
C GLN A 73 -18.85 -22.77 -6.12
N ASP A 74 -19.55 -22.89 -7.25
CA ASP A 74 -19.46 -24.05 -8.15
C ASP A 74 -18.92 -23.69 -9.53
N VAL A 75 -17.61 -23.39 -9.60
CA VAL A 75 -16.87 -23.69 -10.83
C VAL A 75 -15.90 -24.84 -10.54
N THR A 76 -16.49 -25.99 -10.21
CA THR A 76 -15.80 -27.28 -10.10
C THR A 76 -15.21 -27.62 -11.47
N GLY A 77 -13.95 -27.23 -11.70
CA GLY A 77 -13.26 -27.42 -12.98
C GLY A 77 -12.28 -26.31 -13.37
N LEU A 78 -12.25 -25.18 -12.66
CA LEU A 78 -11.23 -24.17 -12.88
C LEU A 78 -9.92 -24.55 -12.17
N CYS A 79 -8.81 -24.47 -12.91
CA CYS A 79 -7.46 -24.69 -12.38
C CYS A 79 -7.17 -23.64 -11.29
N VAL A 80 -7.08 -24.08 -10.04
CA VAL A 80 -6.55 -23.27 -8.95
C VAL A 80 -5.06 -23.13 -9.20
N SER A 81 -4.63 -21.94 -9.62
CA SER A 81 -3.21 -21.69 -9.83
C SER A 81 -2.50 -21.39 -8.51
N GLN A 82 -1.24 -21.81 -8.41
CA GLN A 82 -0.42 -21.31 -7.32
C GLN A 82 -0.01 -19.86 -7.62
N MET A 83 0.13 -19.02 -6.59
CA MET A 83 0.62 -17.65 -6.78
C MET A 83 2.00 -17.59 -7.47
N SER A 84 2.80 -18.65 -7.37
CA SER A 84 4.04 -18.83 -8.13
C SER A 84 3.79 -18.89 -9.65
N GLU A 85 2.77 -19.61 -10.10
CA GLU A 85 2.36 -19.69 -11.52
C GLU A 85 1.81 -18.36 -12.01
N VAL A 86 1.03 -17.66 -11.17
CA VAL A 86 0.57 -16.29 -11.45
C VAL A 86 1.77 -15.39 -11.76
N ASN A 87 2.79 -15.42 -10.90
CA ASN A 87 4.01 -14.64 -11.10
C ASN A 87 4.73 -15.04 -12.39
N ALA A 88 4.89 -16.35 -12.64
CA ALA A 88 5.55 -16.86 -13.83
C ALA A 88 4.85 -16.42 -15.13
N ASN A 89 3.51 -16.49 -15.18
CA ASN A 89 2.72 -16.07 -16.34
C ASN A 89 2.87 -14.58 -16.63
N ILE A 90 2.86 -13.74 -15.60
CA ILE A 90 3.07 -12.30 -15.80
C ILE A 90 4.52 -12.06 -16.28
N VAL A 91 5.52 -12.75 -15.70
CA VAL A 91 6.94 -12.65 -16.14
C VAL A 91 7.06 -13.00 -17.62
N ASP A 92 6.46 -14.11 -18.04
CA ASP A 92 6.52 -14.58 -19.42
C ASP A 92 5.87 -13.59 -20.40
N ASN A 93 4.65 -13.13 -20.10
CA ASN A 93 3.95 -12.14 -20.90
C ASN A 93 4.80 -10.89 -21.13
N VAL A 94 5.42 -10.38 -20.08
CA VAL A 94 6.20 -9.15 -20.18
C VAL A 94 7.54 -9.38 -20.87
N ARG A 95 8.22 -10.50 -20.60
CA ARG A 95 9.42 -10.88 -21.32
C ARG A 95 9.18 -10.94 -22.83
N ARG A 96 8.08 -11.58 -23.25
CA ARG A 96 7.69 -11.66 -24.66
C ARG A 96 7.47 -10.29 -25.29
N ILE A 97 6.90 -9.34 -24.56
CA ILE A 97 6.77 -7.94 -25.01
C ILE A 97 8.15 -7.32 -25.26
N PHE A 98 9.08 -7.42 -24.29
CA PHE A 98 10.41 -6.83 -24.43
C PHE A 98 11.22 -7.48 -25.55
N ASP A 99 11.28 -8.81 -25.59
CA ASP A 99 12.01 -9.57 -26.60
C ASP A 99 11.49 -9.21 -28.01
N PHE A 100 10.17 -9.04 -28.17
CA PHE A 100 9.57 -8.63 -29.45
C PHE A 100 9.89 -7.18 -29.83
N ILE A 101 9.87 -6.25 -28.88
CA ILE A 101 10.22 -4.84 -29.14
C ILE A 101 11.70 -4.73 -29.52
N GLU A 102 12.57 -5.47 -28.84
CA GLU A 102 14.00 -5.51 -29.11
C GLU A 102 14.29 -6.14 -30.48
N SER A 103 13.61 -7.22 -30.85
CA SER A 103 13.76 -7.85 -32.17
C SER A 103 13.31 -6.98 -33.34
N HIS A 104 12.56 -5.91 -33.08
CA HIS A 104 12.10 -4.93 -34.06
C HIS A 104 12.77 -3.56 -33.88
N ASP A 105 13.98 -3.51 -33.30
CA ASP A 105 14.79 -2.29 -33.13
C ASP A 105 14.05 -1.13 -32.45
N HIS A 106 13.16 -1.46 -31.51
CA HIS A 106 12.30 -0.49 -30.81
C HIS A 106 11.39 0.34 -31.75
N ASP A 107 11.01 -0.18 -32.93
CA ASP A 107 10.05 0.49 -33.82
C ASP A 107 8.71 0.74 -33.09
N PRO A 108 8.25 2.00 -32.97
CA PRO A 108 6.99 2.33 -32.32
C PRO A 108 5.74 1.70 -32.97
N SER A 109 5.85 1.25 -34.22
CA SER A 109 4.77 0.66 -35.02
C SER A 109 4.74 -0.87 -35.02
N CYS A 110 5.72 -1.55 -34.40
CA CYS A 110 5.82 -3.01 -34.43
C CYS A 110 4.59 -3.74 -33.87
N MET A 111 3.82 -3.09 -32.98
CA MET A 111 2.60 -3.63 -32.35
C MET A 111 1.30 -3.16 -33.04
N ASP A 112 1.37 -2.35 -34.10
CA ASP A 112 0.17 -1.76 -34.72
C ASP A 112 -0.77 -2.82 -35.29
N ARG A 113 -0.21 -3.91 -35.84
CA ARG A 113 -1.00 -5.07 -36.33
C ARG A 113 -1.91 -5.66 -35.24
N LEU A 114 -1.47 -5.61 -33.99
CA LEU A 114 -2.15 -6.19 -32.84
C LEU A 114 -2.92 -5.14 -32.02
N THR A 115 -2.85 -3.87 -32.43
CA THR A 115 -3.50 -2.77 -31.72
C THR A 115 -4.87 -2.48 -32.36
N PRO A 116 -5.99 -2.74 -31.66
CA PRO A 116 -7.31 -2.42 -32.17
C PRO A 116 -7.49 -0.91 -32.29
N ALA A 117 -8.19 -0.45 -33.32
CA ALA A 117 -8.45 0.98 -33.51
C ALA A 117 -9.48 1.51 -32.48
N SER A 118 -10.39 0.65 -32.03
CA SER A 118 -11.39 1.01 -31.02
C SER A 118 -11.87 -0.21 -30.22
N GLN A 119 -12.52 0.05 -29.08
CA GLN A 119 -13.15 -1.01 -28.26
C GLN A 119 -14.20 -1.83 -29.02
N ALA A 120 -14.80 -1.30 -30.09
CA ALA A 120 -15.81 -2.00 -30.88
C ALA A 120 -15.24 -3.17 -31.71
N GLU A 121 -13.93 -3.20 -31.95
CA GLU A 121 -13.26 -4.30 -32.66
C GLU A 121 -12.96 -5.50 -31.74
N LEU A 122 -13.14 -5.34 -30.43
CA LEU A 122 -12.86 -6.36 -29.44
C LEU A 122 -14.11 -7.16 -29.11
N PRO A 123 -14.01 -8.50 -29.00
CA PRO A 123 -15.14 -9.32 -28.62
C PRO A 123 -15.57 -8.98 -27.18
N PRO A 124 -16.89 -8.94 -26.91
CA PRO A 124 -17.39 -8.77 -25.55
C PRO A 124 -16.98 -9.95 -24.65
N ARG A 125 -16.83 -9.68 -23.36
CA ARG A 125 -16.42 -10.63 -22.33
C ARG A 125 -17.37 -10.56 -21.14
N THR A 126 -17.55 -11.67 -20.45
CA THR A 126 -18.38 -11.77 -19.23
C THR A 126 -17.51 -11.63 -17.96
N MET A 127 -18.11 -11.55 -16.77
CA MET A 127 -17.30 -11.58 -15.54
C MET A 127 -16.60 -12.95 -15.36
N ARG A 128 -17.27 -14.04 -15.73
CA ARG A 128 -16.77 -15.43 -15.66
C ARG A 128 -15.50 -15.64 -16.47
N ASP A 129 -15.40 -14.97 -17.61
CA ASP A 129 -14.24 -15.02 -18.50
C ASP A 129 -12.93 -14.56 -17.85
N SER A 130 -13.02 -13.59 -16.95
CA SER A 130 -11.90 -13.04 -16.19
C SER A 130 -11.70 -13.72 -14.82
N TYR A 131 -12.65 -14.55 -14.40
CA TYR A 131 -12.64 -15.18 -13.08
C TYR A 131 -11.41 -16.04 -12.91
N THR A 132 -10.66 -15.75 -11.83
CA THR A 132 -9.41 -16.43 -11.50
C THR A 132 -9.36 -16.73 -10.02
N VAL A 133 -8.75 -17.86 -9.65
CA VAL A 133 -8.49 -18.26 -8.27
C VAL A 133 -7.02 -18.60 -8.14
N ALA A 134 -6.35 -18.00 -7.14
CA ALA A 134 -4.98 -18.35 -6.80
C ALA A 134 -4.83 -18.60 -5.31
N GLN A 135 -3.92 -19.49 -4.95
CA GLN A 135 -3.63 -19.83 -3.56
C GLN A 135 -2.18 -19.51 -3.17
N VAL A 136 -2.00 -19.12 -1.91
CA VAL A 136 -0.70 -19.02 -1.24
C VAL A 136 -0.70 -20.05 -0.10
N PRO A 137 -0.02 -21.20 -0.28
CA PRO A 137 -0.09 -22.31 0.66
C PRO A 137 0.84 -22.11 1.86
N LEU A 138 0.45 -21.23 2.79
CA LEU A 138 1.23 -20.89 3.99
C LEU A 138 1.33 -22.06 4.99
N SER A 139 0.36 -22.97 5.00
CA SER A 139 0.33 -24.10 5.91
C SER A 139 1.39 -25.15 5.55
N THR A 140 1.57 -25.41 4.25
CA THR A 140 2.49 -26.44 3.74
C THR A 140 3.86 -25.90 3.33
N ASP A 141 3.92 -24.72 2.70
CA ASP A 141 5.18 -24.13 2.23
C ASP A 141 5.80 -23.20 3.28
N ARG A 142 6.80 -23.72 3.99
CA ARG A 142 7.52 -22.99 5.02
C ARG A 142 8.26 -21.76 4.49
N GLY A 143 8.83 -21.82 3.28
CA GLY A 143 9.57 -20.70 2.71
C GLY A 143 8.64 -19.54 2.34
N LEU A 144 7.48 -19.85 1.75
CA LEU A 144 6.43 -18.87 1.54
C LEU A 144 5.91 -18.32 2.87
N ARG A 145 5.68 -19.18 3.88
CA ARG A 145 5.26 -18.72 5.20
C ARG A 145 6.24 -17.74 5.83
N GLU A 146 7.55 -18.00 5.78
CA GLU A 146 8.57 -17.11 6.33
C GLU A 146 8.57 -15.72 5.67
N THR A 147 8.25 -15.62 4.38
CA THR A 147 8.17 -14.33 3.66
C THR A 147 6.84 -13.59 3.87
N HIS A 148 5.78 -14.30 4.25
CA HIS A 148 4.42 -13.75 4.43
C HIS A 148 4.01 -13.62 5.89
N LEU A 149 4.82 -14.10 6.84
CA LEU A 149 4.61 -13.85 8.27
C LEU A 149 5.15 -12.48 8.68
N ASN A 150 4.41 -11.80 9.54
CA ASN A 150 4.93 -10.68 10.30
C ASN A 150 5.65 -11.17 11.57
N ALA A 151 6.39 -10.28 12.23
CA ALA A 151 7.16 -10.60 13.44
C ALA A 151 6.32 -11.09 14.64
N PHE A 152 4.99 -11.09 14.51
CA PHE A 152 4.05 -11.43 15.57
C PHE A 152 3.16 -12.64 15.22
N GLY A 153 3.51 -13.41 14.18
CA GLY A 153 2.79 -14.63 13.80
C GLY A 153 1.50 -14.42 13.00
N GLY A 154 1.14 -13.17 12.67
CA GLY A 154 0.06 -12.90 11.72
C GLY A 154 0.58 -12.75 10.29
N VAL A 155 -0.33 -12.61 9.33
CA VAL A 155 0.08 -12.31 7.95
C VAL A 155 0.69 -10.89 7.83
N ARG A 156 1.75 -10.76 7.05
CA ARG A 156 2.39 -9.50 6.68
C ARG A 156 1.56 -8.78 5.62
N LEU A 157 0.68 -7.87 6.06
CA LEU A 157 -0.22 -7.12 5.17
C LEU A 157 0.48 -6.43 4.00
N GLY A 158 1.65 -5.84 4.22
CA GLY A 158 2.43 -5.25 3.14
C GLY A 158 2.77 -6.24 2.01
N ARG A 159 3.01 -7.51 2.33
CA ARG A 159 3.24 -8.57 1.34
C ARG A 159 1.93 -8.96 0.63
N ILE A 160 0.80 -8.93 1.33
CA ILE A 160 -0.52 -9.19 0.74
C ILE A 160 -0.90 -8.10 -0.26
N LEU A 161 -0.68 -6.82 0.05
CA LEU A 161 -0.90 -5.73 -0.90
C LEU A 161 -0.09 -5.92 -2.18
N GLU A 162 1.13 -6.45 -2.06
CA GLU A 162 1.98 -6.80 -3.20
C GLU A 162 1.42 -7.96 -4.02
N VAL A 163 0.85 -8.98 -3.36
CA VAL A 163 0.21 -10.12 -4.02
C VAL A 163 -1.08 -9.69 -4.73
N LEU A 164 -1.92 -8.87 -4.09
CA LEU A 164 -3.15 -8.34 -4.67
C LEU A 164 -2.89 -7.57 -5.97
N ASP A 165 -1.87 -6.71 -5.97
CA ASP A 165 -1.49 -5.92 -7.15
C ASP A 165 -1.09 -6.83 -8.33
N ARG A 166 -0.35 -7.91 -8.09
CA ARG A 166 0.02 -8.89 -9.13
C ARG A 166 -1.19 -9.68 -9.62
N PHE A 167 -2.02 -10.11 -8.69
CA PHE A 167 -3.22 -10.86 -9.01
C PHE A 167 -4.20 -10.03 -9.86
N ALA A 168 -4.36 -8.74 -9.56
CA ALA A 168 -5.16 -7.80 -10.36
C ALA A 168 -4.65 -7.68 -11.81
N VAL A 169 -3.32 -7.63 -11.99
CA VAL A 169 -2.68 -7.62 -13.32
C VAL A 169 -3.01 -8.90 -14.09
N MET A 170 -2.93 -10.07 -13.47
CA MET A 170 -3.27 -11.33 -14.13
C MET A 170 -4.75 -11.39 -14.52
N VAL A 171 -5.67 -11.05 -13.62
CA VAL A 171 -7.11 -11.03 -13.91
C VAL A 171 -7.41 -10.12 -15.11
N SER A 172 -6.73 -8.98 -15.18
CA SER A 172 -6.81 -8.05 -16.31
C SER A 172 -6.30 -8.66 -17.61
N TYR A 173 -5.15 -9.35 -17.57
CA TYR A 173 -4.63 -10.06 -18.74
C TYR A 173 -5.58 -11.15 -19.22
N ARG A 174 -6.22 -11.88 -18.29
CA ARG A 174 -7.19 -12.94 -18.61
C ARG A 174 -8.47 -12.37 -19.23
N HIS A 175 -8.88 -11.17 -18.82
CA HIS A 175 -10.03 -10.48 -19.41
C HIS A 175 -9.79 -10.11 -20.87
N CYS A 176 -8.60 -9.60 -21.18
CA CYS A 176 -8.28 -9.08 -22.49
C CYS A 176 -7.97 -10.19 -23.50
N VAL A 177 -8.68 -10.16 -24.63
CA VAL A 177 -8.51 -11.10 -25.74
C VAL A 177 -8.46 -10.32 -27.04
N ILE A 178 -7.37 -10.51 -27.80
CA ILE A 178 -7.12 -9.85 -29.08
C ILE A 178 -7.31 -10.88 -30.20
N PRO A 179 -8.33 -10.74 -31.07
CA PRO A 179 -8.64 -11.73 -32.10
C PRO A 179 -7.50 -12.01 -33.08
N GLN A 180 -6.68 -11.00 -33.39
CA GLN A 180 -5.56 -11.13 -34.34
C GLN A 180 -4.26 -11.66 -33.70
N GLN A 181 -4.25 -11.95 -32.39
CA GLN A 181 -3.05 -12.37 -31.69
C GLN A 181 -2.87 -13.89 -31.78
N ASP A 182 -1.78 -14.32 -32.42
CA ASP A 182 -1.40 -15.73 -32.46
C ASP A 182 -0.72 -16.17 -31.14
N SER A 183 -0.63 -17.48 -30.89
CA SER A 183 0.01 -18.00 -29.67
C SER A 183 1.47 -17.59 -29.50
N ASN A 184 2.17 -17.27 -30.59
CA ASN A 184 3.55 -16.78 -30.57
C ASN A 184 3.65 -15.26 -30.42
N ASP A 185 2.58 -14.52 -30.67
CA ASP A 185 2.58 -13.06 -30.56
C ASP A 185 2.60 -12.61 -29.09
N PRO A 186 3.39 -11.58 -28.75
CA PRO A 186 3.36 -11.02 -27.41
C PRO A 186 2.01 -10.34 -27.15
N PRO A 187 1.61 -10.20 -25.87
CA PRO A 187 0.46 -9.36 -25.54
C PRO A 187 0.73 -7.92 -25.99
N PRO A 188 -0.14 -7.29 -26.80
CA PRO A 188 0.13 -5.96 -27.39
C PRO A 188 -0.09 -4.80 -26.42
N MET A 189 -0.21 -5.08 -25.13
CA MET A 189 -0.56 -4.14 -24.09
C MET A 189 0.20 -4.43 -22.79
N THR A 190 0.45 -3.37 -22.05
CA THR A 190 0.93 -3.42 -20.66
C THR A 190 -0.22 -3.06 -19.73
N ILE A 191 -0.38 -3.82 -18.65
CA ILE A 191 -1.36 -3.52 -17.61
C ILE A 191 -0.63 -2.89 -16.41
N VAL A 192 -1.10 -1.71 -16.00
CA VAL A 192 -0.59 -1.00 -14.83
C VAL A 192 -1.71 -0.66 -13.85
N THR A 193 -1.39 -0.64 -12.57
CA THR A 193 -2.31 -0.22 -11.52
C THR A 193 -2.50 1.30 -11.60
N GLY A 194 -3.73 1.74 -11.87
CA GLY A 194 -4.08 3.15 -11.87
C GLY A 194 -4.52 3.63 -10.49
N MET A 195 -5.29 2.79 -9.78
CA MET A 195 -5.83 3.12 -8.47
C MET A 195 -6.19 1.85 -7.70
N VAL A 196 -6.19 1.95 -6.39
CA VAL A 196 -6.71 0.95 -5.45
C VAL A 196 -7.77 1.64 -4.63
N ASP A 197 -8.99 1.12 -4.64
CA ASP A 197 -10.06 1.64 -3.78
C ASP A 197 -9.78 1.28 -2.32
N GLN A 198 -10.53 1.92 -1.43
CA GLN A 198 -10.53 1.67 0.00
C GLN A 198 -10.56 0.16 0.32
N ILE A 199 -9.63 -0.27 1.17
CA ILE A 199 -9.54 -1.64 1.68
C ILE A 199 -9.74 -1.60 3.18
N SER A 200 -10.83 -2.22 3.64
CA SER A 200 -11.15 -2.36 5.06
C SER A 200 -10.69 -3.72 5.58
N PHE A 201 -10.05 -3.71 6.75
CA PHE A 201 -9.60 -4.89 7.46
C PHE A 201 -10.44 -5.03 8.72
N GLY A 202 -11.18 -6.13 8.83
CA GLY A 202 -12.02 -6.43 9.98
C GLY A 202 -11.23 -6.64 11.28
N SER A 203 -11.94 -6.95 12.36
CA SER A 203 -11.33 -7.38 13.63
C SER A 203 -10.62 -8.73 13.54
N GLU A 204 -10.97 -9.54 12.54
CA GLU A 204 -10.34 -10.83 12.29
C GLU A 204 -8.96 -10.63 11.66
N VAL A 205 -7.92 -11.00 12.42
CA VAL A 205 -6.54 -10.97 11.95
C VAL A 205 -6.32 -12.17 11.04
N LEU A 206 -5.84 -11.94 9.82
CA LEU A 206 -5.39 -13.00 8.92
C LEU A 206 -4.39 -13.92 9.66
N ASP A 207 -4.72 -15.21 9.78
CA ASP A 207 -3.85 -16.18 10.46
C ASP A 207 -2.68 -16.52 9.56
N GLY A 208 -1.45 -16.35 10.07
CA GLY A 208 -0.23 -16.62 9.33
C GLY A 208 0.07 -18.11 9.08
N ASN A 209 -0.68 -19.00 9.72
CA ASN A 209 -0.53 -20.45 9.59
C ASN A 209 -1.52 -21.09 8.62
N LEU A 210 -2.55 -20.35 8.23
CA LEU A 210 -3.59 -20.82 7.31
C LEU A 210 -3.29 -20.36 5.88
N ASP A 211 -3.68 -21.19 4.92
CA ASP A 211 -3.55 -20.85 3.51
C ASP A 211 -4.41 -19.63 3.16
N LEU A 212 -3.95 -18.84 2.20
CA LEU A 212 -4.70 -17.71 1.66
C LEU A 212 -5.20 -18.06 0.26
N ARG A 213 -6.47 -17.79 0.00
CA ARG A 213 -7.07 -17.91 -1.33
C ARG A 213 -7.52 -16.53 -1.82
N PHE A 214 -7.13 -16.20 -3.05
CA PHE A 214 -7.50 -14.99 -3.74
C PHE A 214 -8.42 -15.35 -4.88
N ARG A 215 -9.61 -14.75 -4.92
CA ARG A 215 -10.57 -14.89 -6.02
C ARG A 215 -10.81 -13.54 -6.62
N GLY A 216 -10.77 -13.41 -7.94
CA GLY A 216 -11.02 -12.11 -8.56
C GLY A 216 -11.57 -12.21 -9.97
N HIS A 217 -12.25 -11.15 -10.36
CA HIS A 217 -12.84 -10.97 -11.68
C HIS A 217 -12.99 -9.47 -11.98
N VAL A 218 -13.12 -9.14 -13.25
CA VAL A 218 -13.43 -7.80 -13.73
C VAL A 218 -14.90 -7.51 -13.46
N THR A 219 -15.16 -6.43 -12.74
CA THR A 219 -16.51 -6.00 -12.31
C THR A 219 -17.05 -4.82 -13.09
N ASN A 220 -16.18 -4.02 -13.71
CA ASN A 220 -16.58 -2.91 -14.56
C ASN A 220 -15.49 -2.60 -15.60
N VAL A 221 -15.88 -2.14 -16.77
CA VAL A 221 -14.97 -1.80 -17.88
C VAL A 221 -15.35 -0.44 -18.46
N SER A 222 -14.35 0.38 -18.79
CA SER A 222 -14.49 1.57 -19.65
C SER A 222 -13.67 1.37 -20.92
N ASN A 223 -13.21 2.42 -21.61
CA ASN A 223 -12.48 2.23 -22.87
C ASN A 223 -11.11 1.55 -22.70
N SER A 224 -10.32 1.95 -21.69
CA SER A 224 -8.96 1.45 -21.46
C SER A 224 -8.67 1.12 -19.99
N THR A 225 -9.74 0.98 -19.19
CA THR A 225 -9.64 0.73 -17.74
C THR A 225 -10.59 -0.38 -17.33
N MET A 226 -10.15 -1.21 -16.38
CA MET A 226 -10.90 -2.32 -15.82
C MET A 226 -10.90 -2.20 -14.30
N GLU A 227 -12.07 -2.23 -13.67
CA GLU A 227 -12.18 -2.43 -12.22
C GLU A 227 -12.17 -3.93 -11.94
N VAL A 228 -11.23 -4.37 -11.11
CA VAL A 228 -11.03 -5.76 -10.70
C VAL A 228 -11.35 -5.86 -9.22
N THR A 229 -12.32 -6.68 -8.86
CA THR A 229 -12.64 -6.98 -7.46
C THR A 229 -11.93 -8.27 -7.06
N ILE A 230 -11.23 -8.24 -5.93
CA ILE A 230 -10.47 -9.38 -5.41
C ILE A 230 -10.95 -9.66 -3.99
N TYR A 231 -11.36 -10.89 -3.73
CA TYR A 231 -11.73 -11.40 -2.42
C TYR A 231 -10.55 -12.18 -1.82
N ILE A 232 -10.26 -11.91 -0.55
CA ILE A 232 -9.24 -12.61 0.24
C ILE A 232 -9.96 -13.54 1.21
N GLU A 233 -9.60 -14.81 1.17
CA GLU A 233 -10.25 -15.86 1.93
C GLU A 233 -9.25 -16.72 2.72
N GLN A 234 -9.70 -17.25 3.85
CA GLN A 234 -9.00 -18.30 4.61
C GLN A 234 -9.97 -19.45 4.92
N PRO A 235 -9.47 -20.66 5.21
CA PRO A 235 -10.30 -21.75 5.72
C PRO A 235 -11.06 -21.32 6.98
N SER A 236 -12.35 -21.66 7.06
CA SER A 236 -13.19 -21.35 8.20
C SER A 236 -12.78 -22.15 9.44
N PHE A 237 -12.85 -21.53 10.61
CA PHE A 237 -12.66 -22.21 11.89
C PHE A 237 -13.76 -23.24 12.19
N ALA A 238 -14.96 -23.06 11.64
CA ALA A 238 -16.12 -23.91 11.92
C ALA A 238 -16.15 -25.18 11.06
N ARG A 239 -15.68 -25.09 9.81
CA ARG A 239 -15.63 -26.18 8.84
C ARG A 239 -14.36 -26.05 8.00
N SER A 240 -13.48 -27.04 8.07
CA SER A 240 -12.19 -27.04 7.36
C SER A 240 -12.31 -26.93 5.84
N ASP A 241 -13.45 -27.32 5.28
CA ASP A 241 -13.67 -27.38 3.83
C ASP A 241 -14.33 -26.11 3.28
N GLU A 242 -14.77 -25.20 4.15
CA GLU A 242 -15.37 -23.92 3.77
C GLU A 242 -14.33 -22.80 3.86
N TRP A 243 -14.39 -21.86 2.93
CA TRP A 243 -13.51 -20.69 2.89
C TRP A 243 -14.32 -19.46 3.24
N GLN A 244 -13.89 -18.73 4.25
CA GLN A 244 -14.53 -17.48 4.68
C GLN A 244 -13.86 -16.28 4.00
N VAL A 245 -14.68 -15.35 3.49
CA VAL A 245 -14.20 -14.06 2.97
C VAL A 245 -13.85 -13.15 4.12
N LEU A 246 -12.60 -12.70 4.17
CA LEU A 246 -12.09 -11.83 5.24
C LEU A 246 -12.08 -10.36 4.84
N THR A 247 -11.78 -10.08 3.57
CA THR A 247 -11.79 -8.73 3.02
C THR A 247 -11.90 -8.78 1.49
N ALA A 248 -12.29 -7.67 0.90
CA ALA A 248 -12.31 -7.45 -0.53
C ALA A 248 -11.53 -6.17 -0.88
N ALA A 249 -10.87 -6.18 -2.03
CA ALA A 249 -10.14 -5.04 -2.55
C ALA A 249 -10.54 -4.80 -4.01
N ASN A 250 -10.74 -3.54 -4.39
CA ASN A 250 -11.03 -3.17 -5.77
C ASN A 250 -9.83 -2.43 -6.37
N PHE A 251 -9.37 -2.88 -7.53
CA PHE A 251 -8.24 -2.32 -8.25
C PHE A 251 -8.73 -1.76 -9.58
N VAL A 252 -8.39 -0.52 -9.90
CA VAL A 252 -8.61 0.03 -11.23
C VAL A 252 -7.31 -0.11 -12.03
N MET A 253 -7.34 -1.02 -12.98
CA MET A 253 -6.24 -1.38 -13.86
C MET A 253 -6.37 -0.62 -15.17
N VAL A 254 -5.24 -0.16 -15.71
CA VAL A 254 -5.17 0.65 -16.94
C VAL A 254 -4.34 -0.09 -17.98
N ALA A 255 -4.92 -0.31 -19.15
CA ALA A 255 -4.23 -0.89 -20.30
C ALA A 255 -3.53 0.21 -21.11
N ARG A 256 -2.24 -0.01 -21.43
CA ARG A 256 -1.41 0.95 -22.16
C ARG A 256 -0.61 0.27 -23.27
N SER A 257 -0.43 0.98 -24.38
CA SER A 257 0.47 0.57 -25.45
C SER A 257 1.92 0.51 -24.93
N PRO A 258 2.64 -0.62 -25.11
CA PRO A 258 4.04 -0.75 -24.72
C PRO A 258 4.96 0.24 -25.45
N THR A 259 4.66 0.55 -26.71
CA THR A 259 5.49 1.38 -27.58
C THR A 259 5.11 2.86 -27.55
N ARG A 260 3.80 3.17 -27.69
CA ARG A 260 3.31 4.55 -27.90
C ARG A 260 2.95 5.30 -26.63
N LYS A 261 3.04 4.65 -25.45
CA LYS A 261 2.63 5.20 -24.14
C LYS A 261 1.20 5.76 -24.11
N CYS A 262 0.34 5.40 -25.06
CA CYS A 262 -1.07 5.78 -25.11
C CYS A 262 -1.95 4.74 -24.42
N ALA A 263 -3.23 5.08 -24.23
CA ALA A 263 -4.24 4.16 -23.74
C ALA A 263 -4.48 3.03 -24.76
N PHE A 264 -4.66 1.80 -24.28
CA PHE A 264 -4.98 0.64 -25.11
C PHE A 264 -6.45 0.21 -24.86
N PRO A 265 -7.28 0.05 -25.91
CA PRO A 265 -8.68 -0.37 -25.75
C PRO A 265 -8.79 -1.77 -25.13
N VAL A 266 -9.77 -1.98 -24.24
CA VAL A 266 -10.02 -3.28 -23.58
C VAL A 266 -11.38 -3.85 -23.94
N ASN A 267 -11.54 -5.17 -23.86
CA ASN A 267 -12.77 -5.87 -24.24
C ASN A 267 -13.99 -5.38 -23.41
N PRO A 268 -15.13 -5.06 -24.04
CA PRO A 268 -16.32 -4.58 -23.33
C PRO A 268 -16.90 -5.69 -22.44
N LEU A 269 -17.45 -5.29 -21.29
CA LEU A 269 -18.05 -6.22 -20.32
C LEU A 269 -19.55 -6.38 -20.57
N VAL A 270 -20.00 -7.64 -20.68
CA VAL A 270 -21.41 -8.02 -20.79
C VAL A 270 -21.87 -8.60 -19.46
N LEU A 271 -23.03 -8.14 -19.00
CA LEU A 271 -23.66 -8.54 -17.73
C LEU A 271 -24.85 -9.45 -18.04
N GLU A 272 -24.71 -10.74 -17.74
CA GLU A 272 -25.71 -11.76 -18.03
C GLU A 272 -26.75 -11.85 -16.91
N THR A 273 -26.27 -11.83 -15.67
CA THR A 273 -27.10 -12.07 -14.47
C THR A 273 -27.49 -10.77 -13.76
N GLU A 274 -28.51 -10.82 -12.90
CA GLU A 274 -28.92 -9.64 -12.12
C GLU A 274 -27.88 -9.29 -11.06
N GLU A 275 -27.24 -10.29 -10.48
CA GLU A 275 -26.14 -10.16 -9.54
C GLU A 275 -24.95 -9.44 -10.18
N GLU A 276 -24.58 -9.79 -11.43
CA GLU A 276 -23.55 -9.07 -12.19
C GLU A 276 -23.93 -7.61 -12.44
N ARG A 277 -25.22 -7.31 -12.68
CA ARG A 277 -25.71 -5.93 -12.82
C ARG A 277 -25.59 -5.15 -11.51
N GLN A 278 -25.90 -5.77 -10.37
CA GLN A 278 -25.73 -5.15 -9.06
C GLN A 278 -24.25 -4.86 -8.76
N ILE A 279 -23.36 -5.84 -8.97
CA ILE A 279 -21.91 -5.67 -8.80
C ILE A 279 -21.39 -4.51 -9.66
N SER A 280 -21.77 -4.46 -10.94
CA SER A 280 -21.39 -3.37 -11.83
C SER A 280 -22.00 -2.03 -11.39
N ALA A 281 -23.22 -2.00 -10.86
CA ALA A 281 -23.84 -0.78 -10.34
C ALA A 281 -23.09 -0.23 -9.12
N PHE A 282 -22.65 -1.10 -8.21
CA PHE A 282 -21.79 -0.70 -7.08
C PHE A 282 -20.44 -0.13 -7.57
N ALA A 283 -19.83 -0.73 -8.60
CA ALA A 283 -18.61 -0.21 -9.22
C ALA A 283 -18.81 1.20 -9.82
N VAL A 284 -19.93 1.43 -10.50
CA VAL A 284 -20.28 2.76 -11.02
C VAL A 284 -20.47 3.77 -9.89
N LYS A 285 -21.17 3.39 -8.81
CA LYS A 285 -21.36 4.24 -7.63
C LYS A 285 -20.03 4.61 -6.96
N ARG A 286 -19.09 3.66 -6.82
CA ARG A 286 -17.74 3.95 -6.33
C ARG A 286 -17.04 4.99 -7.21
N LYS A 287 -17.11 4.82 -8.54
CA LYS A 287 -16.56 5.80 -9.50
C LYS A 287 -17.17 7.20 -9.36
N GLU A 288 -18.45 7.30 -9.08
CA GLU A 288 -19.13 8.58 -8.83
C GLU A 288 -18.70 9.21 -7.51
N ASN A 289 -18.63 8.43 -6.43
CA ASN A 289 -18.15 8.89 -5.13
C ASN A 289 -16.73 9.46 -5.23
N ARG A 290 -15.82 8.79 -5.95
CA ARG A 290 -14.46 9.29 -6.20
C ARG A 290 -14.46 10.66 -6.88
N LYS A 291 -15.28 10.85 -7.92
CA LYS A 291 -15.41 12.14 -8.61
C LYS A 291 -15.99 13.21 -7.69
N PHE A 292 -16.94 12.84 -6.83
CA PHE A 292 -17.50 13.73 -5.83
C PHE A 292 -16.42 14.18 -4.84
N GLU A 293 -15.69 13.25 -4.23
CA GLU A 293 -14.62 13.56 -3.27
C GLU A 293 -13.51 14.42 -3.89
N GLU A 294 -13.12 14.15 -5.14
CA GLU A 294 -12.13 14.97 -5.83
C GLU A 294 -12.62 16.42 -6.06
N ARG A 295 -13.92 16.64 -6.23
CA ARG A 295 -14.51 17.98 -6.35
C ARG A 295 -14.52 18.73 -5.02
N PHE A 296 -14.79 18.03 -3.92
CA PHE A 296 -14.87 18.59 -2.56
C PHE A 296 -13.56 18.49 -1.75
N SER A 297 -12.44 18.19 -2.44
CA SER A 297 -11.11 18.20 -1.84
C SER A 297 -10.79 19.57 -1.24
N LEU A 298 -10.15 19.59 -0.06
CA LEU A 298 -9.67 20.82 0.58
C LEU A 298 -8.62 21.59 -0.24
N LEU A 299 -8.09 20.97 -1.31
CA LEU A 299 -7.23 21.64 -2.28
C LEU A 299 -8.02 22.48 -3.32
N ARG A 300 -9.32 22.22 -3.47
CA ARG A 300 -10.21 22.92 -4.43
C ARG A 300 -11.26 23.77 -3.73
N THR A 301 -11.86 23.24 -2.68
CA THR A 301 -12.94 23.89 -1.92
C THR A 301 -12.48 24.24 -0.51
N PRO A 302 -12.80 25.43 0.02
CA PRO A 302 -12.45 25.80 1.39
C PRO A 302 -13.19 24.93 2.43
N PRO A 303 -12.70 24.89 3.68
CA PRO A 303 -13.39 24.21 4.77
C PRO A 303 -14.81 24.74 5.02
N SER A 304 -15.69 23.86 5.51
CA SER A 304 -17.07 24.22 5.86
C SER A 304 -17.10 25.23 7.04
N PRO A 305 -18.23 25.94 7.26
CA PRO A 305 -18.37 26.82 8.42
C PRO A 305 -18.08 26.12 9.76
N GLU A 306 -18.54 24.89 9.93
CA GLU A 306 -18.30 24.07 11.12
C GLU A 306 -16.82 23.71 11.27
N GLU A 307 -16.16 23.33 10.18
CA GLU A 307 -14.72 23.02 10.19
C GLU A 307 -13.85 24.24 10.46
N ARG A 308 -14.26 25.43 10.00
CA ARG A 308 -13.58 26.69 10.32
C ARG A 308 -13.68 27.01 11.81
N LEU A 309 -14.85 26.81 12.42
CA LEU A 309 -15.03 26.96 13.87
C LEU A 309 -14.17 25.96 14.65
N LEU A 310 -14.11 24.70 14.20
CA LEU A 310 -13.24 23.68 14.79
C LEU A 310 -11.77 24.09 14.76
N ILE A 311 -11.26 24.54 13.61
CA ILE A 311 -9.88 25.04 13.48
C ILE A 311 -9.63 26.20 14.43
N HIS A 312 -10.58 27.14 14.51
CA HIS A 312 -10.44 28.30 15.37
C HIS A 312 -10.38 27.91 16.85
N ASN A 313 -11.22 26.97 17.29
CA ASN A 313 -11.22 26.47 18.66
C ASN A 313 -9.90 25.76 18.99
N LEU A 314 -9.41 24.88 18.10
CA LEU A 314 -8.10 24.23 18.26
C LEU A 314 -6.96 25.26 18.38
N PHE A 315 -7.02 26.33 17.58
CA PHE A 315 -6.06 27.43 17.68
C PHE A 315 -6.13 28.14 19.04
N LEU A 316 -7.32 28.45 19.54
CA LEU A 316 -7.50 29.09 20.85
C LEU A 316 -6.97 28.24 22.00
N GLU A 317 -7.19 26.92 21.98
CA GLU A 317 -6.70 25.99 23.01
C GLU A 317 -5.16 26.02 23.17
N THR A 318 -4.47 26.34 22.09
CA THR A 318 -3.01 26.40 22.05
C THR A 318 -2.45 27.78 22.37
N ILE A 319 -3.27 28.81 22.57
CA ILE A 319 -2.79 30.14 22.98
C ILE A 319 -2.54 30.12 24.49
N ASP A 320 -1.45 30.75 24.90
CA ASP A 320 -1.25 31.09 26.31
C ASP A 320 -1.98 32.39 26.62
N GLU A 321 -3.12 32.29 27.30
CA GLU A 321 -3.94 33.44 27.70
C GLU A 321 -3.14 34.47 28.53
N ALA A 322 -2.12 34.01 29.27
CA ALA A 322 -1.26 34.87 30.07
C ALA A 322 -0.29 35.71 29.22
N ALA A 323 0.07 35.24 28.01
CA ALA A 323 1.10 35.87 27.19
C ALA A 323 0.57 37.03 26.31
N THR A 324 -0.76 37.22 26.20
CA THR A 324 -1.41 38.25 25.35
C THR A 324 -0.84 38.31 23.91
N SER A 325 -0.26 37.21 23.42
CA SER A 325 0.49 37.15 22.17
C SER A 325 0.04 35.96 21.35
N PHE A 326 -0.28 36.20 20.07
CA PHE A 326 -0.70 35.16 19.13
C PHE A 326 0.44 34.23 18.68
N HIS A 327 1.69 34.58 18.98
CA HIS A 327 2.86 33.80 18.58
C HIS A 327 3.29 32.77 19.62
N GLN A 328 3.00 33.01 20.91
CA GLN A 328 3.40 32.10 21.97
C GLN A 328 2.32 31.02 22.13
N ARG A 329 2.64 29.83 21.62
CA ARG A 329 1.75 28.66 21.66
C ARG A 329 2.17 27.72 22.77
N ARG A 330 1.20 27.20 23.52
CA ARG A 330 1.38 26.14 24.52
C ARG A 330 0.78 24.84 24.01
N GLN A 331 1.37 23.72 24.41
CA GLN A 331 0.85 22.39 24.12
C GLN A 331 -0.24 22.04 25.14
N PRO A 332 -1.49 21.76 24.71
CA PRO A 332 -2.55 21.32 25.61
C PRO A 332 -2.20 20.02 26.34
N GLU A 333 -2.87 19.75 27.47
CA GLU A 333 -2.71 18.49 28.20
C GLU A 333 -3.10 17.27 27.33
N ASN A 334 -2.41 16.14 27.53
CA ASN A 334 -2.60 14.89 26.77
C ASN A 334 -2.59 15.06 25.23
N SER A 335 -1.78 16.01 24.75
CA SER A 335 -1.66 16.30 23.33
C SER A 335 -0.21 16.30 22.87
N VAL A 336 0.03 16.24 21.57
CA VAL A 336 1.36 16.33 20.95
C VAL A 336 1.31 17.12 19.65
N TRP A 337 2.40 17.80 19.31
CA TRP A 337 2.47 18.60 18.07
C TRP A 337 2.59 17.73 16.82
N MET A 338 1.75 17.99 15.83
CA MET A 338 1.78 17.31 14.53
C MET A 338 3.16 17.38 13.86
N GLU A 339 3.85 18.52 13.99
CA GLU A 339 5.17 18.74 13.38
C GLU A 339 6.20 17.68 13.79
N THR A 340 6.13 17.22 15.04
CA THR A 340 7.06 16.25 15.63
C THR A 340 6.74 14.81 15.29
N GLN A 341 5.51 14.51 14.87
CA GLN A 341 5.00 13.15 14.68
C GLN A 341 5.11 12.72 13.21
N LYS A 342 6.36 12.67 12.73
CA LYS A 342 6.70 12.39 11.33
C LYS A 342 7.83 11.37 11.23
N LEU A 343 7.75 10.47 10.25
CA LEU A 343 8.79 9.50 9.96
C LEU A 343 9.12 9.53 8.46
N LYS A 344 10.41 9.55 8.13
CA LYS A 344 10.89 9.60 6.74
C LYS A 344 11.72 8.37 6.44
N ASN A 345 11.59 7.84 5.23
CA ASN A 345 12.45 6.80 4.69
C ASN A 345 12.78 7.14 3.24
N ILE A 346 14.01 6.85 2.81
CA ILE A 346 14.43 7.04 1.42
C ILE A 346 14.92 5.70 0.87
N VAL A 347 14.40 5.32 -0.30
CA VAL A 347 14.68 4.04 -0.93
C VAL A 347 15.25 4.28 -2.32
N LEU A 348 16.39 3.65 -2.63
CA LEU A 348 16.89 3.58 -3.99
C LEU A 348 16.12 2.50 -4.76
N CYS A 349 15.54 2.88 -5.89
CA CYS A 349 14.70 2.00 -6.69
C CYS A 349 15.55 1.05 -7.54
N HIS A 350 15.87 -0.13 -6.99
CA HIS A 350 16.60 -1.19 -7.69
C HIS A 350 15.69 -2.01 -8.63
N PRO A 351 16.26 -2.70 -9.64
CA PRO A 351 15.51 -3.59 -10.54
C PRO A 351 14.64 -4.62 -9.83
N GLU A 352 15.04 -5.13 -8.66
CA GLU A 352 14.24 -6.04 -7.84
C GLU A 352 12.87 -5.47 -7.45
N TYR A 353 12.75 -4.15 -7.33
CA TYR A 353 11.51 -3.45 -6.97
C TYR A 353 10.70 -3.01 -8.19
N SER A 354 11.20 -3.28 -9.40
CA SER A 354 10.43 -2.99 -10.60
C SER A 354 9.35 -4.02 -10.83
N ASN A 355 8.22 -3.52 -11.35
CA ASN A 355 7.36 -4.29 -12.20
C ASN A 355 8.15 -4.72 -13.44
N MET A 356 7.59 -5.69 -14.14
CA MET A 356 8.30 -6.28 -15.28
C MET A 356 8.46 -5.28 -16.44
N TYR A 357 7.80 -4.11 -16.40
CA TYR A 357 7.96 -3.00 -17.36
C TYR A 357 9.04 -1.98 -16.97
N GLY A 358 9.90 -2.31 -16.00
CA GLY A 358 11.01 -1.45 -15.59
C GLY A 358 10.59 -0.18 -14.83
N LYS A 359 9.38 -0.16 -14.25
CA LYS A 359 8.93 0.89 -13.30
C LYS A 359 8.77 0.29 -11.93
N VAL A 360 8.89 1.06 -10.86
CA VAL A 360 8.63 0.52 -9.51
C VAL A 360 7.19 -0.01 -9.42
N PHE A 361 7.07 -1.22 -8.88
CA PHE A 361 5.81 -1.93 -8.75
C PHE A 361 4.87 -1.24 -7.74
N GLY A 362 3.58 -1.15 -8.07
CA GLY A 362 2.57 -0.52 -7.20
C GLY A 362 2.52 -1.19 -5.83
N GLY A 363 2.54 -2.53 -5.82
CA GLY A 363 2.63 -3.33 -4.61
C GLY A 363 3.86 -3.05 -3.73
N PHE A 364 5.03 -2.80 -4.31
CA PHE A 364 6.23 -2.44 -3.54
C PHE A 364 6.06 -1.09 -2.84
N LEU A 365 5.49 -0.12 -3.55
CA LEU A 365 5.20 1.19 -2.99
C LEU A 365 4.21 1.09 -1.83
N MET A 366 3.10 0.37 -2.03
CA MET A 366 2.08 0.13 -1.00
C MET A 366 2.67 -0.54 0.24
N ARG A 367 3.49 -1.58 0.05
CA ARG A 367 4.19 -2.27 1.15
C ARG A 367 5.08 -1.31 1.93
N SER A 368 5.95 -0.58 1.24
CA SER A 368 6.93 0.32 1.89
C SER A 368 6.24 1.42 2.69
N ILE A 369 5.14 1.95 2.15
CA ILE A 369 4.34 2.99 2.80
C ILE A 369 3.58 2.44 4.01
N TYR A 370 3.00 1.25 3.88
CA TYR A 370 2.34 0.58 4.99
C TYR A 370 3.32 0.33 6.15
N GLU A 371 4.49 -0.23 5.86
CA GLU A 371 5.51 -0.53 6.88
C GLU A 371 6.01 0.74 7.59
N LEU A 372 6.19 1.85 6.86
CA LEU A 372 6.55 3.14 7.46
C LEU A 372 5.42 3.70 8.34
N SER A 373 4.18 3.62 7.86
CA SER A 373 3.00 4.13 8.57
C SER A 373 2.73 3.32 9.84
N PHE A 374 2.84 2.00 9.76
CA PHE A 374 2.77 1.09 10.91
C PHE A 374 3.84 1.42 11.96
N SER A 375 5.08 1.63 11.50
CA SER A 375 6.20 1.98 12.38
C SER A 375 5.97 3.32 13.08
N LEU A 376 5.50 4.35 12.36
CA LEU A 376 5.15 5.65 12.94
C LEU A 376 4.01 5.52 13.96
N CYS A 377 2.96 4.76 13.65
CA CYS A 377 1.84 4.56 14.57
C CYS A 377 2.30 3.90 15.87
N TRP A 378 3.16 2.89 15.78
CA TRP A 378 3.71 2.23 16.94
C TRP A 378 4.63 3.16 17.75
N MET A 379 5.50 3.94 17.09
CA MET A 379 6.33 4.94 17.77
C MET A 379 5.51 6.02 18.47
N PHE A 380 4.38 6.42 17.87
CA PHE A 380 3.48 7.45 18.39
C PHE A 380 2.68 6.97 19.61
N THR A 381 2.13 5.75 19.53
CA THR A 381 1.23 5.22 20.57
C THR A 381 1.96 4.45 21.68
N GLY A 382 3.15 3.91 21.40
CA GLY A 382 3.83 2.96 22.28
C GLY A 382 3.19 1.56 22.30
N GLU A 383 2.04 1.39 21.64
CA GLU A 383 1.30 0.13 21.56
C GLU A 383 1.30 -0.43 20.14
N ARG A 384 1.07 -1.73 20.03
CA ARG A 384 1.01 -2.38 18.73
C ARG A 384 -0.25 -1.95 17.97
N PRO A 385 -0.11 -1.29 16.81
CA PRO A 385 -1.27 -0.84 16.05
C PRO A 385 -1.87 -1.97 15.20
N GLN A 386 -3.18 -1.91 15.01
CA GLN A 386 -3.92 -2.73 14.06
C GLN A 386 -4.38 -1.85 12.91
N LEU A 387 -4.14 -2.29 11.67
CA LEU A 387 -4.67 -1.58 10.51
C LEU A 387 -6.17 -1.83 10.42
N LYS A 388 -6.97 -0.76 10.34
CA LYS A 388 -8.42 -0.84 10.10
C LYS A 388 -8.75 -0.58 8.65
N GLU A 389 -8.09 0.39 8.05
CA GLU A 389 -8.43 0.82 6.71
C GLU A 389 -7.21 1.40 5.98
N ILE A 390 -7.15 1.14 4.68
CA ILE A 390 -6.39 1.92 3.70
C ILE A 390 -7.40 2.63 2.82
N ASP A 391 -7.34 3.95 2.73
CA ASP A 391 -8.25 4.76 1.91
C ASP A 391 -7.88 4.68 0.41
N ASP A 392 -8.69 5.28 -0.46
CA ASP A 392 -8.50 5.29 -1.91
C ASP A 392 -7.10 5.84 -2.31
N VAL A 393 -6.34 5.05 -3.08
CA VAL A 393 -4.99 5.36 -3.53
C VAL A 393 -4.96 5.52 -5.05
N ALA A 394 -4.66 6.72 -5.54
CA ALA A 394 -4.46 6.97 -6.97
C ALA A 394 -2.98 7.10 -7.35
N PHE A 395 -2.52 6.25 -8.27
CA PHE A 395 -1.15 6.23 -8.80
C PHE A 395 -0.97 7.29 -9.89
N LYS A 396 -0.63 8.51 -9.47
CA LYS A 396 -0.57 9.68 -10.38
C LYS A 396 0.56 9.62 -11.38
N ARG A 397 1.70 9.04 -11.00
CA ARG A 397 2.93 9.02 -11.81
C ARG A 397 3.69 7.71 -11.63
N PRO A 398 4.23 7.14 -12.72
CA PRO A 398 5.14 6.00 -12.61
C PRO A 398 6.46 6.44 -11.96
N VAL A 399 7.11 5.50 -11.27
CA VAL A 399 8.43 5.71 -10.66
C VAL A 399 9.46 4.95 -11.46
N GLU A 400 10.52 5.63 -11.88
CA GLU A 400 11.60 5.07 -12.69
C GLU A 400 12.63 4.34 -11.83
N LEU A 401 13.20 3.26 -12.37
CA LEU A 401 14.38 2.61 -11.78
C LEU A 401 15.56 3.58 -11.64
N GLY A 402 16.37 3.37 -10.61
CA GLY A 402 17.48 4.24 -10.25
C GLY A 402 17.08 5.56 -9.59
N SER A 403 15.78 5.86 -9.49
CA SER A 403 15.30 7.04 -8.77
C SER A 403 15.38 6.87 -7.26
N LEU A 404 15.49 7.98 -6.53
CA LEU A 404 15.31 8.00 -5.08
C LEU A 404 13.83 8.23 -4.77
N LEU A 405 13.26 7.30 -4.01
CA LEU A 405 11.88 7.37 -3.53
C LEU A 405 11.89 7.82 -2.07
N LEU A 406 11.48 9.05 -1.81
CA LEU A 406 11.27 9.58 -0.47
C LEU A 406 9.84 9.26 -0.02
N ILE A 407 9.71 8.54 1.08
CA ILE A 407 8.45 8.24 1.72
C ILE A 407 8.39 8.99 3.05
N LEU A 408 7.33 9.75 3.27
CA LEU A 408 7.08 10.50 4.50
C LEU A 408 5.74 10.06 5.07
N ALA A 409 5.72 9.57 6.31
CA ALA A 409 4.51 9.32 7.08
C ALA A 409 4.34 10.42 8.15
N GLU A 410 3.10 10.87 8.36
CA GLU A 410 2.75 11.90 9.34
C GLU A 410 1.45 11.51 10.06
N VAL A 411 1.41 11.64 11.39
CA VAL A 411 0.14 11.51 12.14
C VAL A 411 -0.67 12.77 11.91
N VAL A 412 -1.84 12.65 11.27
CA VAL A 412 -2.64 13.81 10.86
C VAL A 412 -3.88 14.03 11.71
N TYR A 413 -4.46 12.97 12.25
CA TYR A 413 -5.65 13.06 13.08
C TYR A 413 -5.69 11.90 14.08
N THR A 414 -6.30 12.11 15.23
CA THR A 414 -6.43 11.14 16.32
C THR A 414 -7.77 11.30 17.00
N GLU A 415 -8.48 10.21 17.25
CA GLU A 415 -9.75 10.24 17.96
C GLU A 415 -9.94 8.94 18.75
N GLY A 416 -10.13 9.07 20.07
CA GLY A 416 -10.26 7.92 20.97
C GLY A 416 -9.08 6.96 20.86
N ASN A 417 -9.33 5.80 20.24
CA ASN A 417 -8.38 4.70 20.06
C ASN A 417 -7.82 4.62 18.62
N THR A 418 -8.12 5.61 17.79
CA THR A 418 -7.80 5.59 16.36
C THR A 418 -6.78 6.66 16.00
N VAL A 419 -5.91 6.31 15.05
CA VAL A 419 -4.85 7.17 14.54
C VAL A 419 -4.95 7.19 13.01
N GLN A 420 -5.17 8.37 12.45
CA GLN A 420 -5.09 8.59 11.02
C GLN A 420 -3.67 9.02 10.64
N ILE A 421 -3.04 8.24 9.78
CA ILE A 421 -1.72 8.55 9.23
C ILE A 421 -1.85 8.90 7.75
N ARG A 422 -1.21 9.99 7.37
CA ARG A 422 -1.04 10.41 5.98
C ARG A 422 0.39 10.10 5.56
N SER A 423 0.53 9.39 4.46
CA SER A 423 1.84 9.05 3.91
C SER A 423 1.99 9.53 2.48
N THR A 424 3.08 10.22 2.17
CA THR A 424 3.40 10.70 0.82
C THR A 424 4.60 9.97 0.26
N ALA A 425 4.57 9.73 -1.05
CA ALA A 425 5.71 9.19 -1.78
C ALA A 425 6.12 10.13 -2.89
N GLU A 426 7.38 10.52 -2.89
CA GLU A 426 7.95 11.55 -3.76
C GLU A 426 9.20 11.01 -4.45
N VAL A 427 9.28 11.22 -5.76
CA VAL A 427 10.49 10.90 -6.53
C VAL A 427 11.41 12.09 -6.48
N VAL A 428 12.61 11.87 -5.93
CA VAL A 428 13.67 12.86 -5.78
C VAL A 428 14.70 12.64 -6.88
N ASN A 429 15.00 13.70 -7.63
CA ASN A 429 16.12 13.73 -8.57
C ASN A 429 17.20 14.67 -8.04
N PRO A 430 18.25 14.16 -7.36
CA PRO A 430 19.29 15.00 -6.77
C PRO A 430 20.01 15.87 -7.79
N SER A 431 20.26 15.35 -8.99
CA SER A 431 20.99 16.07 -10.04
C SER A 431 20.24 17.29 -10.58
N LYS A 432 18.90 17.27 -10.50
CA LYS A 432 18.03 18.37 -10.94
C LYS A 432 17.45 19.19 -9.78
N GLY A 433 17.61 18.73 -8.53
CA GLY A 433 16.93 19.31 -7.37
C GLY A 433 15.40 19.25 -7.46
N GLU A 434 14.85 18.28 -8.21
CA GLU A 434 13.40 18.15 -8.42
C GLU A 434 12.81 17.09 -7.49
N GLU A 435 11.69 17.43 -6.85
CA GLU A 435 10.86 16.50 -6.07
C GLU A 435 9.48 16.43 -6.69
N LYS A 436 9.01 15.22 -7.00
CA LYS A 436 7.71 15.00 -7.65
C LYS A 436 6.86 14.05 -6.83
N LEU A 437 5.76 14.57 -6.29
CA LEU A 437 4.75 13.76 -5.62
C LEU A 437 4.17 12.70 -6.57
N THR A 438 4.22 11.45 -6.15
CA THR A 438 3.68 10.33 -6.92
C THR A 438 2.34 9.90 -6.35
N ASN A 439 2.29 9.73 -5.02
CA ASN A 439 1.16 9.12 -4.34
C ASN A 439 0.96 9.73 -2.96
N VAL A 440 -0.29 9.70 -2.50
CA VAL A 440 -0.69 10.04 -1.13
C VAL A 440 -1.58 8.92 -0.64
N PHE A 441 -1.29 8.42 0.56
CA PHE A 441 -2.00 7.35 1.22
C PHE A 441 -2.56 7.87 2.54
N TYR A 442 -3.76 7.43 2.87
CA TYR A 442 -4.33 7.59 4.20
C TYR A 442 -4.58 6.21 4.78
N MET A 443 -4.09 5.99 5.99
CA MET A 443 -4.25 4.72 6.70
C MET A 443 -4.82 5.00 8.08
N THR A 444 -5.82 4.23 8.45
CA THR A 444 -6.44 4.30 9.77
C THR A 444 -5.96 3.12 10.59
N PHE A 445 -5.36 3.43 11.74
CA PHE A 445 -4.91 2.44 12.70
C PHE A 445 -5.75 2.51 13.98
N TYR A 446 -5.90 1.38 14.64
CA TYR A 446 -6.52 1.22 15.94
C TYR A 446 -5.52 0.69 16.96
N VAL A 447 -5.60 1.18 18.19
CA VAL A 447 -4.84 0.66 19.34
C VAL A 447 -5.76 0.43 20.55
N PRO A 448 -5.44 -0.54 21.44
CA PRO A 448 -6.25 -0.85 22.62
C PRO A 448 -6.43 0.31 23.60
N THR A 449 -5.44 1.19 23.76
CA THR A 449 -5.55 2.35 24.66
C THR A 449 -5.91 3.66 23.93
N PRO A 450 -6.61 4.59 24.61
CA PRO A 450 -6.81 5.93 24.07
C PRO A 450 -5.49 6.64 23.74
N VAL A 451 -5.42 7.28 22.58
CA VAL A 451 -4.21 7.94 22.08
C VAL A 451 -4.17 9.43 22.44
N SER A 452 -2.96 9.96 22.58
CA SER A 452 -2.74 11.41 22.73
C SER A 452 -3.29 12.18 21.53
N ARG A 453 -3.89 13.35 21.78
CA ARG A 453 -4.47 14.17 20.71
C ARG A 453 -3.36 14.85 19.89
N VAL A 454 -3.38 14.68 18.58
CA VAL A 454 -2.46 15.43 17.69
C VAL A 454 -2.97 16.85 17.46
N ILE A 455 -2.08 17.84 17.59
CA ILE A 455 -2.42 19.26 17.43
C ILE A 455 -1.64 19.89 16.27
N PRO A 456 -2.33 20.47 15.28
CA PRO A 456 -1.70 21.21 14.20
C PRO A 456 -1.17 22.58 14.67
N LEU A 457 -0.02 22.99 14.15
CA LEU A 457 0.60 24.28 14.46
C LEU A 457 0.28 25.33 13.39
N GLY A 458 0.46 24.96 12.12
CA GLY A 458 0.33 25.84 10.95
C GLY A 458 -0.88 25.52 10.06
N TYR A 459 -1.26 26.46 9.19
CA TYR A 459 -2.43 26.29 8.30
C TYR A 459 -2.40 25.00 7.48
N HIS A 460 -1.24 24.62 6.94
CA HIS A 460 -1.08 23.38 6.18
C HIS A 460 -1.35 22.13 7.03
N GLU A 461 -1.01 22.15 8.32
CA GLU A 461 -1.31 21.07 9.27
C GLU A 461 -2.79 21.06 9.64
N TYR A 462 -3.45 22.22 9.76
CA TYR A 462 -4.90 22.28 9.93
C TYR A 462 -5.63 21.66 8.74
N MET A 463 -5.16 21.88 7.51
CA MET A 463 -5.76 21.23 6.33
C MET A 463 -5.57 19.72 6.36
N LYS A 464 -4.37 19.23 6.75
CA LYS A 464 -4.12 17.79 6.93
C LYS A 464 -5.00 17.20 8.04
N TYR A 465 -5.18 17.92 9.14
CA TYR A 465 -6.03 17.53 10.26
C TYR A 465 -7.49 17.37 9.85
N LEU A 466 -8.04 18.36 9.14
CA LEU A 466 -9.40 18.28 8.61
C LEU A 466 -9.56 17.15 7.61
N ASP A 467 -8.60 16.97 6.70
CA ASP A 467 -8.65 15.90 5.70
C ASP A 467 -8.61 14.52 6.39
N GLY A 468 -7.74 14.35 7.39
CA GLY A 468 -7.69 13.14 8.20
C GLY A 468 -8.99 12.87 8.97
N ARG A 469 -9.59 13.92 9.55
CA ARG A 469 -10.88 13.83 10.23
C ARG A 469 -12.02 13.43 9.28
N ARG A 470 -12.10 14.02 8.08
CA ARG A 470 -13.13 13.68 7.08
C ARG A 470 -13.08 12.20 6.71
N ARG A 471 -11.88 11.65 6.55
CA ARG A 471 -11.65 10.24 6.20
C ARG A 471 -12.02 9.30 7.34
N LEU A 472 -11.63 9.61 8.58
CA LEU A 472 -12.05 8.80 9.72
C LEU A 472 -13.58 8.75 9.88
N ILE A 473 -14.26 9.90 9.72
CA ILE A 473 -15.73 9.96 9.77
C ILE A 473 -16.37 9.16 8.63
N LYS A 474 -15.76 9.15 7.43
CA LYS A 474 -16.21 8.32 6.29
C LYS A 474 -16.17 6.83 6.66
N MET A 475 -15.04 6.35 7.18
CA MET A 475 -14.89 4.96 7.67
C MET A 475 -15.95 4.62 8.73
N GLN A 476 -16.08 5.44 9.78
CA GLN A 476 -17.02 5.18 10.88
C GLN A 476 -18.47 5.10 10.38
N ARG A 477 -18.86 5.88 9.37
CA ARG A 477 -20.19 5.80 8.76
C ARG A 477 -20.38 4.48 8.02
N GLN A 478 -19.39 4.03 7.27
CA GLN A 478 -19.45 2.76 6.56
C GLN A 478 -19.57 1.58 7.52
N ASP A 479 -18.81 1.57 8.62
CA ASP A 479 -18.92 0.53 9.66
C ASP A 479 -20.34 0.42 10.25
N ILE A 480 -21.05 1.55 10.41
CA ILE A 480 -22.44 1.58 10.90
C ILE A 480 -23.40 0.97 9.86
N PHE A 481 -23.21 1.30 8.58
CA PHE A 481 -24.04 0.74 7.51
C PHE A 481 -23.83 -0.77 7.37
N ASP A 482 -22.59 -1.24 7.50
CA ASP A 482 -22.28 -2.67 7.40
C ASP A 482 -22.72 -3.43 8.67
N SER A 483 -22.72 -2.81 9.85
CA SER A 483 -23.15 -3.48 11.11
C SER A 483 -24.66 -3.53 11.34
N THR A 484 -25.47 -2.92 10.48
CA THR A 484 -26.94 -2.97 10.59
C THR A 484 -27.47 -4.17 9.79
N PRO A 485 -28.04 -5.21 10.42
CA PRO A 485 -28.63 -6.32 9.67
C PRO A 485 -29.84 -5.80 8.88
N ALA A 486 -29.87 -6.12 7.58
CA ALA A 486 -31.04 -5.92 6.71
C ALA A 486 -32.22 -6.78 7.15
#